data_AF-A0A316QCH2-F1
#
_entry.id   AF-A0A316QCH2-F1
#
_cell.length_a   1.000
_cell.length_b   1.000
_cell.length_c   1.000
_cell.angle_alpha   90.00
_cell.angle_beta   90.00
_cell.angle_gamma   90.00
#
_symmetry.space_group_name_H-M   'P 1'
#
loop_
_entity.id
_entity.type
_entity.pdbx_description
1 polymer ?
#
loop_
_entity_poly.entity_id
_entity_poly.type
_entity_poly.pdbx_seq_one_letter_code
_entity_poly.pdbx_strand_id
1 'polypeptide(L)'
;MENKELRDKIKRAFTNAAPNDPDAVLSLYEKKKGNLLVMTENKKKNTWVRRLSAIAAVFALLIVGCLGFLYYNSNYAVGSTVSLDINPSIEIRVNRKDRVLDVIPLNEDGRIVVGEMDFAGSDLDVAVNALVGSMLRNGYLNELSNSILISVDGDNAEKTAQLQEKLSAEISSLLNTDTFSGAVLSQTVTADADLRSLADTYGITVGKAQLVKQIMSASPLYTFESLAGLSINELNLLLESHSGTENSVSSVGTASDKAYIGADAAVTAALNHAGLSSSDISALKTELDFDDGVMVYEVEFLSGGYEYEYDINALTGDVLKSEREHDDGNVRPSTPSGQTTPTTGEYLSAEEAKAIACEHASVPADGIWDYSIDFERDDGWSVYEIEFKYNGYEYDYDINAITGDVLKNDREYDGSSNPSGEQQGQSGLLSAEEAKQLALNHAGVSADDVLFSQAELDYDDGRTVYEVEFRAGGYEYDYEIDAETGKILKSERERD
;
A
#
# COMPACT_ATOMS: atom_id res chain seq x y z
N MET A 1 -147.26 11.58 -6.07
CA MET A 1 -146.57 10.30 -6.36
C MET A 1 -145.04 10.44 -6.49
N GLU A 2 -144.42 11.58 -6.13
CA GLU A 2 -143.02 11.86 -6.56
C GLU A 2 -141.94 11.80 -5.47
N ASN A 3 -142.28 11.52 -4.20
CA ASN A 3 -141.32 11.63 -3.08
C ASN A 3 -141.09 10.32 -2.30
N LYS A 4 -141.75 9.22 -2.69
CA LYS A 4 -141.59 7.90 -2.05
C LYS A 4 -140.57 7.03 -2.80
N GLU A 5 -140.59 7.04 -4.13
CA GLU A 5 -139.62 6.29 -4.95
C GLU A 5 -138.18 6.81 -4.82
N LEU A 6 -138.00 8.13 -4.64
CA LEU A 6 -136.66 8.71 -4.46
C LEU A 6 -136.05 8.31 -3.10
N ARG A 7 -136.86 8.25 -2.05
CA ARG A 7 -136.42 7.78 -0.73
C ARG A 7 -136.08 6.29 -0.74
N ASP A 8 -136.84 5.47 -1.46
CA ASP A 8 -136.55 4.05 -1.58
C ASP A 8 -135.28 3.78 -2.41
N LYS A 9 -135.00 4.59 -3.44
CA LYS A 9 -133.74 4.53 -4.20
C LYS A 9 -132.53 4.97 -3.37
N ILE A 10 -132.64 6.05 -2.59
CA ILE A 10 -131.55 6.51 -1.70
C ILE A 10 -131.30 5.49 -0.57
N LYS A 11 -132.35 4.88 -0.02
CA LYS A 11 -132.22 3.85 1.02
C LYS A 11 -131.56 2.58 0.48
N ARG A 12 -131.88 2.14 -0.75
CA ARG A 12 -131.20 1.02 -1.44
C ARG A 12 -129.73 1.31 -1.78
N ALA A 13 -129.40 2.56 -2.13
CA ALA A 13 -128.02 2.95 -2.42
C ALA A 13 -127.14 2.94 -1.15
N PHE A 14 -127.72 3.25 0.02
CA PHE A 14 -126.98 3.22 1.30
C PHE A 14 -126.81 1.81 1.89
N THR A 15 -127.76 0.89 1.71
CA THR A 15 -127.61 -0.51 2.19
C THR A 15 -126.70 -1.38 1.32
N ASN A 16 -126.46 -1.03 0.05
CA ASN A 16 -125.55 -1.77 -0.84
C ASN A 16 -124.08 -1.37 -0.73
N ALA A 17 -123.74 -0.26 -0.06
CA ALA A 17 -122.36 0.24 0.06
C ALA A 17 -121.60 -0.31 1.29
N ALA A 18 -122.29 -0.94 2.24
CA ALA A 18 -121.67 -1.61 3.38
C ALA A 18 -122.60 -2.72 3.93
N PRO A 19 -122.52 -3.96 3.42
CA PRO A 19 -123.18 -5.08 4.06
C PRO A 19 -122.53 -5.31 5.42
N ASN A 20 -123.24 -4.97 6.49
CA ASN A 20 -122.85 -5.26 7.86
C ASN A 20 -123.23 -6.71 8.18
N ASP A 21 -122.43 -7.64 7.66
CA ASP A 21 -122.58 -9.09 7.84
C ASP A 21 -121.45 -9.62 8.75
N PRO A 22 -121.59 -9.50 10.08
CA PRO A 22 -120.60 -10.02 11.01
C PRO A 22 -120.50 -11.55 10.97
N ASP A 23 -121.53 -12.26 10.48
CA ASP A 23 -121.56 -13.72 10.40
C ASP A 23 -120.72 -14.26 9.23
N ALA A 24 -120.65 -13.53 8.11
CA ALA A 24 -119.73 -13.83 7.01
C ALA A 24 -118.24 -13.60 7.40
N VAL A 25 -117.96 -12.68 8.32
CA VAL A 25 -116.60 -12.43 8.82
C VAL A 25 -116.20 -13.46 9.88
N LEU A 26 -117.15 -13.93 10.70
CA LEU A 26 -116.92 -14.99 11.70
C LEU A 26 -116.83 -16.39 11.09
N SER A 27 -117.47 -16.66 9.95
CA SER A 27 -117.38 -17.95 9.25
C SER A 27 -116.05 -18.17 8.50
N LEU A 28 -115.24 -17.12 8.31
CA LEU A 28 -113.87 -17.20 7.80
C LEU A 28 -112.83 -17.48 8.90
N TYR A 29 -113.26 -17.63 10.16
CA TYR A 29 -112.36 -17.83 11.31
C TYR A 29 -112.29 -19.31 11.74
N GLU A 30 -111.62 -20.14 10.93
CA GLU A 30 -111.18 -21.47 11.40
C GLU A 30 -109.92 -21.35 12.27
N LYS A 31 -110.02 -21.90 13.48
CA LYS A 31 -108.95 -21.87 14.49
C LYS A 31 -108.18 -23.21 14.50
N LYS A 32 -106.88 -23.14 14.15
CA LYS A 32 -105.77 -24.13 14.33
C LYS A 32 -105.79 -25.36 13.41
N LYS A 33 -104.64 -25.84 12.91
CA LYS A 33 -103.30 -25.93 13.52
C LYS A 33 -102.21 -25.32 12.64
N GLY A 34 -101.51 -24.32 13.16
CA GLY A 34 -100.18 -24.00 12.65
C GLY A 34 -99.25 -25.18 12.91
N ASN A 35 -98.66 -25.74 11.85
CA ASN A 35 -97.49 -26.57 12.01
C ASN A 35 -96.41 -25.72 12.69
N LEU A 36 -95.98 -26.11 13.87
CA LEU A 36 -94.73 -25.65 14.45
C LEU A 36 -93.61 -26.11 13.50
N LEU A 37 -93.29 -25.30 12.50
CA LEU A 37 -91.94 -25.27 11.97
C LEU A 37 -91.10 -24.69 13.10
N VAL A 38 -90.49 -25.56 13.90
CA VAL A 38 -89.38 -25.17 14.76
C VAL A 38 -88.30 -24.69 13.81
N MET A 39 -88.28 -23.38 13.55
CA MET A 39 -87.12 -22.69 13.01
C MET A 39 -86.08 -22.70 14.13
N THR A 40 -85.37 -23.82 14.26
CA THR A 40 -84.02 -23.78 14.80
C THR A 40 -83.26 -22.92 13.80
N GLU A 41 -83.06 -21.64 14.12
CA GLU A 41 -82.16 -20.77 13.39
C GLU A 41 -80.76 -21.33 13.61
N ASN A 42 -80.41 -22.36 12.85
CA ASN A 42 -79.06 -22.86 12.77
C ASN A 42 -78.31 -21.79 11.96
N LYS A 43 -77.98 -20.66 12.60
CA LYS A 43 -76.89 -19.81 12.15
C LYS A 43 -75.67 -20.72 12.15
N LYS A 44 -75.42 -21.38 11.01
CA LYS A 44 -74.13 -21.98 10.70
C LYS A 44 -73.15 -20.82 10.78
N LYS A 45 -72.61 -20.57 11.97
CA LYS A 45 -71.43 -19.76 12.16
C LYS A 45 -70.39 -20.53 11.37
N ASN A 46 -70.13 -20.10 10.13
CA ASN A 46 -69.10 -20.67 9.28
C ASN A 46 -67.77 -20.34 9.93
N THR A 47 -67.41 -21.15 10.94
CA THR A 47 -66.14 -21.09 11.65
C THR A 47 -64.98 -21.19 10.68
N TRP A 48 -65.20 -21.85 9.52
CA TRP A 48 -64.25 -21.89 8.42
C TRP A 48 -63.99 -20.53 7.77
N VAL A 49 -65.00 -19.68 7.56
CA VAL A 49 -64.80 -18.32 7.02
C VAL A 49 -64.04 -17.45 8.03
N ARG A 50 -64.33 -17.62 9.32
CA ARG A 50 -63.65 -16.90 10.41
C ARG A 50 -62.21 -17.39 10.65
N ARG A 51 -61.94 -18.67 10.38
CA ARG A 51 -60.60 -19.27 10.40
C ARG A 51 -59.81 -18.90 9.13
N LEU A 52 -60.45 -18.88 7.96
CA LEU A 52 -59.86 -18.41 6.69
C LEU A 52 -59.51 -16.93 6.74
N SER A 53 -60.37 -16.09 7.32
CA SER A 53 -60.07 -14.66 7.47
C SER A 53 -58.96 -14.39 8.48
N ALA A 54 -58.86 -15.19 9.55
CA ALA A 54 -57.72 -15.15 10.47
C ALA A 54 -56.41 -15.59 9.79
N ILE A 55 -56.44 -16.65 8.98
CA ILE A 55 -55.29 -17.12 8.19
C ILE A 55 -54.88 -16.04 7.17
N ALA A 56 -55.83 -15.44 6.46
CA ALA A 56 -55.56 -14.37 5.50
C ALA A 56 -54.96 -13.12 6.16
N ALA A 57 -55.38 -12.76 7.37
CA ALA A 57 -54.79 -11.65 8.12
C ALA A 57 -53.34 -11.94 8.54
N VAL A 58 -53.03 -13.19 8.94
CA VAL A 58 -51.66 -13.62 9.27
C VAL A 58 -50.79 -13.63 8.01
N PHE A 59 -51.28 -14.13 6.87
CA PHE A 59 -50.56 -14.04 5.60
C PHE A 59 -50.35 -12.60 5.14
N ALA A 60 -51.34 -11.71 5.31
CA ALA A 60 -51.19 -10.30 4.98
C ALA A 60 -50.13 -9.62 5.86
N LEU A 61 -50.09 -9.91 7.17
CA LEU A 61 -49.05 -9.41 8.07
C LEU A 61 -47.67 -9.99 7.75
N LEU A 62 -47.58 -11.27 7.38
CA LEU A 62 -46.34 -11.88 6.93
C LEU A 62 -45.87 -11.28 5.60
N ILE A 63 -46.78 -11.00 4.66
CA ILE A 63 -46.45 -10.35 3.39
C ILE A 63 -46.03 -8.90 3.63
N VAL A 64 -46.75 -8.12 4.44
CA VAL A 64 -46.37 -6.74 4.77
C VAL A 64 -45.07 -6.70 5.56
N GLY A 65 -44.86 -7.62 6.50
CA GLY A 65 -43.61 -7.75 7.25
C GLY A 65 -42.45 -8.17 6.34
N CYS A 66 -42.67 -9.11 5.42
CA CYS A 66 -41.67 -9.54 4.44
C CYS A 66 -41.38 -8.43 3.41
N LEU A 67 -42.39 -7.74 2.89
CA LEU A 67 -42.23 -6.58 2.02
C LEU A 67 -41.56 -5.41 2.74
N GLY A 68 -41.90 -5.17 4.01
CA GLY A 68 -41.26 -4.18 4.86
C GLY A 68 -39.81 -4.52 5.15
N PHE A 69 -39.50 -5.79 5.42
CA PHE A 69 -38.14 -6.30 5.58
C PHE A 69 -37.33 -6.18 4.29
N LEU A 70 -37.89 -6.57 3.14
CA LEU A 70 -37.25 -6.43 1.83
C LEU A 70 -37.04 -4.95 1.45
N TYR A 71 -38.02 -4.08 1.72
CA TYR A 71 -37.91 -2.65 1.49
C TYR A 71 -36.85 -2.01 2.39
N TYR A 72 -36.82 -2.39 3.67
CA TYR A 72 -35.80 -1.92 4.61
C TYR A 72 -34.41 -2.39 4.19
N ASN A 73 -34.25 -3.69 3.90
CA ASN A 73 -32.99 -4.27 3.46
C ASN A 73 -32.50 -3.66 2.14
N SER A 74 -33.41 -3.28 1.23
CA SER A 74 -33.00 -2.65 -0.03
C SER A 74 -32.60 -1.18 0.10
N ASN A 75 -33.11 -0.45 1.10
CA ASN A 75 -32.90 1.00 1.21
C ASN A 75 -31.91 1.40 2.32
N TYR A 76 -31.75 0.57 3.35
CA TYR A 76 -30.97 0.94 4.55
C TYR A 76 -29.86 -0.05 4.90
N ALA A 77 -29.85 -1.26 4.34
CA ALA A 77 -28.70 -2.16 4.53
C ALA A 77 -27.55 -1.74 3.60
N VAL A 78 -26.33 -1.81 4.12
CA VAL A 78 -25.11 -1.66 3.32
C VAL A 78 -25.10 -2.76 2.27
N GLY A 79 -25.04 -2.37 1.01
CA GLY A 79 -24.90 -3.26 -0.14
C GLY A 79 -23.45 -3.41 -0.55
N SER A 80 -22.70 -2.31 -0.53
CA SER A 80 -21.28 -2.26 -0.86
C SER A 80 -20.59 -1.17 -0.02
N THR A 81 -19.30 -1.33 0.17
CA THR A 81 -18.40 -0.35 0.77
C THR A 81 -17.34 0.03 -0.27
N VAL A 82 -17.14 1.33 -0.49
CA VAL A 82 -16.14 1.86 -1.42
C VAL A 82 -15.11 2.62 -0.60
N SER A 83 -13.82 2.29 -0.72
CA SER A 83 -12.74 3.15 -0.22
C SER A 83 -12.10 3.92 -1.35
N LEU A 84 -11.79 5.19 -1.07
CA LEU A 84 -11.01 6.07 -1.92
C LEU A 84 -9.72 6.40 -1.16
N ASP A 85 -8.59 5.95 -1.72
CA ASP A 85 -7.28 6.03 -1.10
C ASP A 85 -6.31 6.79 -1.98
N ILE A 86 -5.64 7.78 -1.39
CA ILE A 86 -4.54 8.55 -1.98
C ILE A 86 -3.52 8.82 -0.88
N ASN A 87 -3.99 9.65 0.06
CA ASN A 87 -3.47 10.17 1.33
C ASN A 87 -4.19 11.53 1.53
N PRO A 88 -5.52 11.53 1.33
CA PRO A 88 -6.50 11.07 2.31
C PRO A 88 -7.09 9.67 2.04
N SER A 89 -7.65 9.05 3.09
CA SER A 89 -8.38 7.78 3.03
C SER A 89 -9.83 7.96 3.50
N ILE A 90 -10.80 7.57 2.67
CA ILE A 90 -12.23 7.79 2.91
C ILE A 90 -13.01 6.51 2.56
N GLU A 91 -13.88 6.07 3.47
CA GLU A 91 -14.83 4.97 3.26
C GLU A 91 -16.23 5.53 2.96
N ILE A 92 -16.89 5.01 1.94
CA ILE A 92 -18.26 5.35 1.55
C ILE A 92 -19.12 4.08 1.63
N ARG A 93 -20.12 4.09 2.50
CA ARG A 93 -21.08 2.99 2.61
C ARG A 93 -22.28 3.28 1.74
N VAL A 94 -22.61 2.37 0.83
CA VAL A 94 -23.78 2.52 -0.05
C VAL A 94 -24.77 1.39 0.13
N ASN A 95 -26.05 1.68 -0.07
CA ASN A 95 -27.08 0.65 -0.13
C ASN A 95 -27.09 -0.05 -1.50
N ARG A 96 -27.97 -1.04 -1.68
CA ARG A 96 -28.11 -1.83 -2.92
C ARG A 96 -28.58 -1.05 -4.17
N LYS A 97 -28.83 0.25 -4.04
CA LYS A 97 -29.23 1.18 -5.10
C LYS A 97 -28.17 2.28 -5.31
N ASP A 98 -26.95 2.06 -4.82
CA ASP A 98 -25.83 2.98 -4.88
C ASP A 98 -26.12 4.35 -4.25
N ARG A 99 -26.99 4.36 -3.22
CA ARG A 99 -27.24 5.57 -2.41
C ARG A 99 -26.34 5.55 -1.19
N VAL A 100 -25.70 6.67 -0.96
CA VAL A 100 -24.80 6.86 0.17
C VAL A 100 -25.58 6.78 1.47
N LEU A 101 -25.11 5.93 2.37
CA LEU A 101 -25.60 5.81 3.74
C LEU A 101 -24.74 6.61 4.69
N ASP A 102 -23.42 6.57 4.48
CA ASP A 102 -22.42 7.22 5.33
C ASP A 102 -21.11 7.46 4.57
N VAL A 103 -20.36 8.49 4.98
CA VAL A 103 -19.01 8.79 4.49
C VAL A 103 -18.11 8.97 5.70
N ILE A 104 -17.15 8.06 5.83
CA ILE A 104 -16.33 7.90 7.02
C ILE A 104 -14.89 8.26 6.65
N PRO A 105 -14.35 9.38 7.14
CA PRO A 105 -12.94 9.67 6.98
C PRO A 105 -12.11 8.72 7.85
N LEU A 106 -11.09 8.09 7.26
CA LEU A 106 -10.25 7.10 7.93
C LEU A 106 -8.94 7.71 8.49
N ASN A 107 -8.56 8.88 8.01
CA ASN A 107 -7.43 9.67 8.53
C ASN A 107 -7.77 11.17 8.63
N GLU A 108 -6.85 11.97 9.17
CA GLU A 108 -7.09 13.41 9.39
C GLU A 108 -7.26 14.17 8.06
N ASP A 109 -6.49 13.83 7.03
CA ASP A 109 -6.66 14.39 5.68
C ASP A 109 -8.05 14.07 5.11
N GLY A 110 -8.57 12.86 5.37
CA GLY A 110 -9.91 12.46 4.99
C GLY A 110 -10.96 13.36 5.62
N ARG A 111 -10.77 13.78 6.88
CA ARG A 111 -11.66 14.72 7.56
C ARG A 111 -11.63 16.10 6.90
N ILE A 112 -10.46 16.55 6.42
CA ILE A 112 -10.34 17.82 5.69
C ILE A 112 -11.09 17.75 4.36
N VAL A 113 -10.94 16.66 3.62
CA VAL A 113 -11.60 16.47 2.32
C VAL A 113 -13.12 16.37 2.45
N VAL A 114 -13.63 15.63 3.45
CA VAL A 114 -15.06 15.51 3.73
C VAL A 114 -15.63 16.82 4.29
N GLY A 115 -14.90 17.47 5.20
CA GLY A 115 -15.31 18.73 5.83
C GLY A 115 -16.69 18.63 6.49
N GLU A 116 -17.55 19.62 6.20
CA GLU A 116 -18.92 19.71 6.72
C GLU A 116 -19.98 19.18 5.72
N MET A 117 -19.56 18.41 4.70
CA MET A 117 -20.48 17.91 3.67
C MET A 117 -21.30 16.72 4.20
N ASP A 118 -22.62 16.79 4.03
CA ASP A 118 -23.53 15.67 4.30
C ASP A 118 -23.92 14.98 2.99
N PHE A 119 -23.50 13.72 2.85
CA PHE A 119 -23.76 12.89 1.68
C PHE A 119 -24.90 11.88 1.91
N ALA A 120 -25.52 11.85 3.10
CA ALA A 120 -26.53 10.83 3.41
C ALA A 120 -27.73 10.92 2.43
N GLY A 121 -27.99 9.82 1.72
CA GLY A 121 -29.06 9.66 0.75
C GLY A 121 -28.75 10.18 -0.66
N SER A 122 -27.58 10.80 -0.89
CA SER A 122 -27.14 11.20 -2.23
C SER A 122 -26.83 9.99 -3.12
N ASP A 123 -26.80 10.21 -4.43
CA ASP A 123 -26.26 9.21 -5.36
C ASP A 123 -24.73 9.13 -5.16
N LEU A 124 -24.17 7.92 -5.27
CA LEU A 124 -22.74 7.68 -5.08
C LEU A 124 -21.87 8.52 -6.02
N ASP A 125 -22.25 8.59 -7.29
CA ASP A 125 -21.60 9.37 -8.34
C ASP A 125 -21.42 10.84 -7.90
N VAL A 126 -22.47 11.44 -7.31
CA VAL A 126 -22.42 12.83 -6.82
C VAL A 126 -21.44 12.98 -5.65
N ALA A 127 -21.42 12.01 -4.73
CA ALA A 127 -20.52 12.03 -3.59
C ALA A 127 -19.06 11.88 -4.02
N VAL A 128 -18.77 10.91 -4.90
CA VAL A 128 -17.43 10.68 -5.45
C VAL A 128 -16.92 11.92 -6.17
N ASN A 129 -17.73 12.53 -7.02
CA ASN A 129 -17.33 13.72 -7.79
C ASN A 129 -17.03 14.92 -6.87
N ALA A 130 -17.83 15.09 -5.81
CA ALA A 130 -17.60 16.13 -4.81
C ALA A 130 -16.31 15.88 -4.01
N LEU A 131 -16.04 14.63 -3.62
CA LEU A 131 -14.84 14.24 -2.87
C LEU A 131 -13.57 14.38 -3.71
N VAL A 132 -13.55 13.87 -4.94
CA VAL A 132 -12.42 14.04 -5.88
C VAL A 132 -12.18 15.52 -6.17
N GLY A 133 -13.24 16.30 -6.40
CA GLY A 133 -13.12 17.75 -6.55
C GLY A 133 -12.58 18.45 -5.30
N SER A 134 -12.89 17.95 -4.11
CA SER A 134 -12.34 18.44 -2.84
C SER A 134 -10.86 18.07 -2.69
N MET A 135 -10.46 16.86 -3.08
CA MET A 135 -9.05 16.42 -3.09
C MET A 135 -8.19 17.29 -4.01
N LEU A 136 -8.66 17.58 -5.22
CA LEU A 136 -8.00 18.51 -6.15
C LEU A 136 -7.86 19.92 -5.56
N ARG A 137 -8.92 20.46 -4.96
CA ARG A 137 -8.89 21.82 -4.36
C ARG A 137 -7.95 21.93 -3.17
N ASN A 138 -7.84 20.88 -2.36
CA ASN A 138 -6.95 20.84 -1.20
C ASN A 138 -5.52 20.42 -1.57
N GLY A 139 -5.24 20.13 -2.84
CA GLY A 139 -3.89 19.84 -3.35
C GLY A 139 -3.41 18.41 -3.16
N TYR A 140 -4.26 17.51 -2.64
CA TYR A 140 -3.94 16.08 -2.51
C TYR A 140 -3.81 15.37 -3.86
N LEU A 141 -4.46 15.91 -4.89
CA LEU A 141 -4.26 15.54 -6.29
C LEU A 141 -3.72 16.74 -7.05
N ASN A 142 -2.55 16.57 -7.65
CA ASN A 142 -1.84 17.61 -8.38
C ASN A 142 -0.92 16.97 -9.43
N GLU A 143 -0.18 17.79 -10.18
CA GLU A 143 0.68 17.27 -11.25
C GLU A 143 1.82 16.36 -10.77
N LEU A 144 2.23 16.44 -9.50
CA LEU A 144 3.29 15.62 -8.91
C LEU A 144 2.77 14.31 -8.30
N SER A 145 1.51 14.29 -7.87
CA SER A 145 0.84 13.11 -7.30
C SER A 145 -0.60 13.06 -7.81
N ASN A 146 -0.87 12.16 -8.75
CA ASN A 146 -2.10 12.15 -9.54
C ASN A 146 -2.86 10.82 -9.50
N SER A 147 -2.45 9.89 -8.62
CA SER A 147 -3.01 8.54 -8.56
C SER A 147 -4.08 8.39 -7.46
N ILE A 148 -5.16 7.67 -7.76
CA ILE A 148 -6.23 7.30 -6.81
C ILE A 148 -6.43 5.79 -6.83
N LEU A 149 -6.53 5.18 -5.65
CA LEU A 149 -6.95 3.79 -5.48
C LEU A 149 -8.42 3.73 -5.08
N ILE A 150 -9.21 2.99 -5.85
CA ILE A 150 -10.62 2.69 -5.60
C ILE A 150 -10.72 1.22 -5.21
N SER A 151 -11.23 0.95 -4.02
CA SER A 151 -11.47 -0.42 -3.57
C SER A 151 -12.95 -0.62 -3.29
N VAL A 152 -13.54 -1.65 -3.89
CA VAL A 152 -14.96 -1.98 -3.70
C VAL A 152 -15.10 -3.34 -3.02
N ASP A 153 -15.77 -3.36 -1.88
CA ASP A 153 -16.17 -4.56 -1.14
C ASP A 153 -17.69 -4.71 -1.18
N GLY A 154 -18.19 -5.94 -1.30
CA GLY A 154 -19.62 -6.21 -1.34
C GLY A 154 -19.96 -7.69 -1.46
N ASP A 155 -21.16 -8.07 -0.99
CA ASP A 155 -21.61 -9.47 -0.91
C ASP A 155 -21.76 -10.18 -2.27
N ASN A 156 -21.82 -9.43 -3.37
CA ASN A 156 -22.08 -9.95 -4.71
C ASN A 156 -20.97 -9.55 -5.68
N ALA A 157 -20.10 -10.50 -6.01
CA ALA A 157 -18.93 -10.28 -6.85
C ALA A 157 -19.24 -9.60 -8.21
N GLU A 158 -20.33 -10.00 -8.89
CA GLU A 158 -20.69 -9.42 -10.19
C GLU A 158 -21.08 -7.94 -10.07
N LYS A 159 -21.89 -7.60 -9.06
CA LYS A 159 -22.25 -6.20 -8.78
C LYS A 159 -21.06 -5.38 -8.31
N THR A 160 -20.20 -5.96 -7.47
CA THR A 160 -18.98 -5.32 -6.97
C THR A 160 -18.06 -4.96 -8.14
N ALA A 161 -17.85 -5.89 -9.09
CA ALA A 161 -17.04 -5.64 -10.29
C ALA A 161 -17.68 -4.56 -11.19
N GLN A 162 -18.99 -4.62 -11.44
CA GLN A 162 -19.69 -3.60 -12.23
C GLN A 162 -19.60 -2.20 -11.60
N LEU A 163 -19.74 -2.13 -10.28
CA LEU A 163 -19.62 -0.86 -9.55
C LEU A 163 -18.19 -0.32 -9.62
N GLN A 164 -17.19 -1.17 -9.43
CA GLN A 164 -15.78 -0.82 -9.54
C GLN A 164 -15.44 -0.27 -10.94
N GLU A 165 -15.85 -0.96 -12.01
CA GLU A 165 -15.62 -0.53 -13.39
C GLU A 165 -16.30 0.82 -13.68
N LYS A 166 -17.57 0.98 -13.25
CA LYS A 166 -18.33 2.22 -13.39
C LYS A 166 -17.61 3.40 -12.72
N LEU A 167 -17.22 3.23 -11.46
CA LEU A 167 -16.55 4.29 -10.69
C LEU A 167 -15.17 4.63 -11.28
N SER A 168 -14.42 3.62 -11.71
CA SER A 168 -13.11 3.82 -12.34
C SER A 168 -13.24 4.67 -13.61
N ALA A 169 -14.23 4.38 -14.46
CA ALA A 169 -14.48 5.15 -15.67
C ALA A 169 -14.92 6.58 -15.39
N GLU A 170 -15.79 6.79 -14.39
CA GLU A 170 -16.26 8.11 -14.00
C GLU A 170 -15.14 8.98 -13.43
N ILE A 171 -14.36 8.44 -12.48
CA ILE A 171 -13.23 9.16 -11.89
C ILE A 171 -12.17 9.45 -12.95
N SER A 172 -11.84 8.48 -13.81
CA SER A 172 -10.90 8.70 -14.91
C SER A 172 -11.35 9.84 -15.83
N SER A 173 -12.65 9.93 -16.14
CA SER A 173 -13.20 11.04 -16.93
C SER A 173 -13.10 12.40 -16.23
N LEU A 174 -13.11 12.46 -14.90
CA LEU A 174 -12.95 13.70 -14.15
C LEU A 174 -11.49 14.13 -14.03
N LEU A 175 -10.60 13.14 -13.93
CA LEU A 175 -9.17 13.35 -13.82
C LEU A 175 -8.47 13.52 -15.17
N ASN A 176 -9.17 13.34 -16.29
CA ASN A 176 -8.62 13.50 -17.63
C ASN A 176 -9.17 14.77 -18.29
N THR A 177 -8.43 15.86 -18.10
CA THR A 177 -8.72 17.20 -18.62
C THR A 177 -7.54 17.71 -19.45
N ASP A 178 -7.72 18.79 -20.21
CA ASP A 178 -6.64 19.39 -21.01
C ASP A 178 -5.40 19.80 -20.19
N THR A 179 -5.57 20.02 -18.88
CA THR A 179 -4.51 20.54 -17.98
C THR A 179 -4.08 19.56 -16.89
N PHE A 180 -4.78 18.44 -16.72
CA PHE A 180 -4.53 17.48 -15.65
C PHE A 180 -4.94 16.10 -16.14
N SER A 181 -4.05 15.12 -15.99
CA SER A 181 -4.29 13.70 -16.25
C SER A 181 -3.98 12.95 -14.96
N GLY A 182 -4.94 12.21 -14.42
CA GLY A 182 -4.76 11.35 -13.24
C GLY A 182 -4.78 9.87 -13.58
N ALA A 183 -4.18 9.08 -12.70
CA ALA A 183 -4.24 7.63 -12.73
C ALA A 183 -5.29 7.12 -11.74
N VAL A 184 -6.02 6.08 -12.17
CA VAL A 184 -7.04 5.44 -11.37
C VAL A 184 -6.73 3.95 -11.30
N LEU A 185 -6.29 3.53 -10.12
CA LEU A 185 -6.19 2.14 -9.72
C LEU A 185 -7.53 1.70 -9.17
N SER A 186 -8.00 0.53 -9.58
CA SER A 186 -9.29 0.03 -9.15
C SER A 186 -9.26 -1.48 -8.94
N GLN A 187 -9.88 -1.91 -7.85
CA GLN A 187 -9.87 -3.31 -7.43
C GLN A 187 -11.15 -3.69 -6.69
N THR A 188 -11.44 -4.99 -6.72
CA THR A 188 -12.38 -5.58 -5.77
C THR A 188 -11.61 -6.11 -4.57
N VAL A 189 -12.14 -5.92 -3.37
CA VAL A 189 -11.49 -6.36 -2.14
C VAL A 189 -12.17 -7.61 -1.63
N THR A 190 -11.39 -8.66 -1.41
CA THR A 190 -11.82 -9.85 -0.66
C THR A 190 -10.99 -9.93 0.60
N ALA A 191 -11.47 -9.29 1.65
CA ALA A 191 -10.73 -9.20 2.90
C ALA A 191 -10.76 -10.53 3.65
N ASP A 192 -9.61 -11.20 3.77
CA ASP A 192 -9.39 -12.28 4.74
C ASP A 192 -8.98 -11.72 6.12
N ALA A 193 -8.71 -12.60 7.09
CA ALA A 193 -8.34 -12.17 8.43
C ALA A 193 -6.92 -11.58 8.48
N ASP A 194 -6.00 -12.10 7.67
CA ASP A 194 -4.60 -11.71 7.66
C ASP A 194 -4.43 -10.32 7.03
N LEU A 195 -5.13 -10.05 5.93
CA LEU A 195 -5.14 -8.76 5.26
C LEU A 195 -5.71 -7.65 6.15
N ARG A 196 -6.76 -7.94 6.92
CA ARG A 196 -7.30 -6.99 7.91
C ARG A 196 -6.30 -6.73 9.02
N SER A 197 -5.64 -7.77 9.53
CA SER A 197 -4.61 -7.62 10.57
C SER A 197 -3.45 -6.75 10.08
N LEU A 198 -3.01 -6.91 8.84
CA LEU A 198 -1.97 -6.06 8.24
C LEU A 198 -2.44 -4.61 8.10
N ALA A 199 -3.63 -4.39 7.55
CA ALA A 199 -4.21 -3.06 7.43
C ALA A 199 -4.28 -2.34 8.79
N ASP A 200 -4.75 -3.02 9.83
CA ASP A 200 -4.82 -2.49 11.20
C ASP A 200 -3.44 -2.21 11.80
N THR A 201 -2.47 -3.10 11.57
CA THR A 201 -1.10 -2.98 12.11
C THR A 201 -0.38 -1.75 11.56
N TYR A 202 -0.52 -1.50 10.26
CA TYR A 202 0.15 -0.39 9.58
C TYR A 202 -0.74 0.87 9.46
N GLY A 203 -1.96 0.85 9.99
CA GLY A 203 -2.88 1.99 9.97
C GLY A 203 -3.32 2.40 8.56
N ILE A 204 -3.41 1.45 7.63
CA ILE A 204 -3.82 1.67 6.24
C ILE A 204 -5.15 1.01 5.92
N THR A 205 -5.75 1.34 4.77
CA THR A 205 -6.99 0.66 4.35
C THR A 205 -6.70 -0.76 3.88
N VAL A 206 -7.71 -1.63 3.99
CA VAL A 206 -7.65 -3.00 3.45
C VAL A 206 -7.36 -2.99 1.95
N GLY A 207 -7.87 -1.97 1.24
CA GLY A 207 -7.59 -1.74 -0.15
C GLY A 207 -6.09 -1.51 -0.42
N LYS A 208 -5.48 -0.55 0.28
CA LYS A 208 -4.04 -0.28 0.16
C LYS A 208 -3.22 -1.51 0.55
N ALA A 209 -3.59 -2.21 1.61
CA ALA A 209 -2.91 -3.45 2.01
C ALA A 209 -2.95 -4.53 0.92
N GLN A 210 -4.06 -4.65 0.18
CA GLN A 210 -4.17 -5.60 -0.94
C GLN A 210 -3.24 -5.20 -2.09
N LEU A 211 -3.17 -3.91 -2.42
CA LEU A 211 -2.26 -3.37 -3.42
C LEU A 211 -0.80 -3.66 -3.06
N VAL A 212 -0.41 -3.39 -1.80
CA VAL A 212 0.94 -3.70 -1.30
C VAL A 212 1.25 -5.19 -1.43
N LYS A 213 0.35 -6.09 -1.03
CA LYS A 213 0.54 -7.54 -1.24
C LYS A 213 0.71 -7.92 -2.70
N GLN A 214 0.01 -7.24 -3.61
CA GLN A 214 0.13 -7.51 -5.04
C GLN A 214 1.50 -7.09 -5.56
N ILE A 215 2.00 -5.91 -5.17
CA ILE A 215 3.35 -5.43 -5.54
C ILE A 215 4.43 -6.39 -5.00
N MET A 216 4.32 -6.81 -3.73
CA MET A 216 5.22 -7.83 -3.15
C MET A 216 5.16 -9.20 -3.85
N SER A 217 4.03 -9.52 -4.48
CA SER A 217 3.91 -10.78 -5.24
C SER A 217 4.59 -10.70 -6.60
N ALA A 218 4.78 -9.49 -7.14
CA ALA A 218 5.49 -9.24 -8.38
C ALA A 218 7.01 -9.19 -8.16
N SER A 219 7.47 -8.63 -7.04
CA SER A 219 8.87 -8.65 -6.60
C SER A 219 8.98 -9.06 -5.12
N PRO A 220 9.60 -10.23 -4.80
CA PRO A 220 9.75 -10.71 -3.44
C PRO A 220 10.81 -9.95 -2.62
N LEU A 221 11.50 -8.97 -3.21
CA LEU A 221 12.47 -8.11 -2.53
C LEU A 221 11.80 -7.14 -1.56
N TYR A 222 10.54 -6.76 -1.82
CA TYR A 222 9.82 -5.84 -0.96
C TYR A 222 9.28 -6.50 0.31
N THR A 223 9.35 -5.77 1.42
CA THR A 223 8.61 -6.09 2.63
C THR A 223 7.31 -5.30 2.69
N PHE A 224 6.34 -5.80 3.46
CA PHE A 224 5.10 -5.06 3.65
C PHE A 224 5.35 -3.73 4.38
N GLU A 225 6.28 -3.73 5.32
CA GLU A 225 6.66 -2.57 6.11
C GLU A 225 7.24 -1.45 5.24
N SER A 226 8.15 -1.80 4.32
CA SER A 226 8.78 -0.82 3.43
C SER A 226 7.76 -0.15 2.50
N LEU A 227 6.80 -0.90 1.96
CA LEU A 227 5.79 -0.38 1.03
C LEU A 227 4.58 0.30 1.72
N ALA A 228 4.25 -0.05 2.97
CA ALA A 228 3.05 0.46 3.63
C ALA A 228 3.06 1.99 3.80
N GLY A 229 4.25 2.58 3.93
CA GLY A 229 4.46 4.02 4.05
C GLY A 229 4.26 4.80 2.74
N LEU A 230 4.40 4.15 1.59
CA LEU A 230 4.36 4.81 0.28
C LEU A 230 2.98 5.38 -0.06
N SER A 231 2.97 6.47 -0.81
CA SER A 231 1.73 7.03 -1.37
C SER A 231 1.13 6.10 -2.42
N ILE A 232 -0.15 6.26 -2.72
CA ILE A 232 -0.77 5.51 -3.82
C ILE A 232 -0.11 5.83 -5.17
N ASN A 233 0.45 7.03 -5.33
CA ASN A 233 1.18 7.39 -6.55
C ASN A 233 2.48 6.60 -6.68
N GLU A 234 3.28 6.51 -5.62
CA GLU A 234 4.50 5.68 -5.59
C GLU A 234 4.19 4.21 -5.80
N LEU A 235 3.19 3.67 -5.10
CA LEU A 235 2.76 2.28 -5.29
C LEU A 235 2.28 2.02 -6.73
N ASN A 236 1.65 3.01 -7.37
CA ASN A 236 1.26 2.89 -8.78
C ASN A 236 2.49 2.86 -9.70
N LEU A 237 3.47 3.73 -9.47
CA LEU A 237 4.71 3.73 -10.25
C LEU A 237 5.45 2.38 -10.13
N LEU A 238 5.56 1.82 -8.93
CA LEU A 238 6.16 0.49 -8.72
C LEU A 238 5.36 -0.63 -9.40
N LEU A 239 4.03 -0.55 -9.36
CA LEU A 239 3.19 -1.52 -10.08
C LEU A 239 3.38 -1.42 -11.60
N GLU A 240 3.52 -0.21 -12.13
CA GLU A 240 3.74 0.04 -13.56
C GLU A 240 5.13 -0.44 -14.01
N SER A 241 6.19 -0.27 -13.20
CA SER A 241 7.54 -0.78 -13.52
C SER A 241 7.62 -2.30 -13.57
N HIS A 242 6.86 -2.98 -12.70
CA HIS A 242 6.87 -4.45 -12.57
C HIS A 242 5.78 -5.18 -13.39
N SER A 243 5.16 -4.52 -14.36
CA SER A 243 3.97 -5.00 -15.09
C SER A 243 4.24 -6.17 -16.07
N GLY A 244 4.65 -7.33 -15.53
CA GLY A 244 4.78 -8.62 -16.24
C GLY A 244 3.82 -9.71 -15.74
N THR A 245 3.05 -9.48 -14.66
CA THR A 245 2.21 -10.50 -14.01
C THR A 245 0.70 -10.19 -14.13
N GLU A 246 -0.14 -11.23 -14.07
CA GLU A 246 -1.61 -11.12 -14.06
C GLU A 246 -2.08 -10.26 -12.86
N ASN A 247 -2.47 -9.01 -13.14
CA ASN A 247 -2.81 -8.03 -12.12
C ASN A 247 -4.30 -8.09 -11.75
N SER A 248 -4.61 -8.26 -10.45
CA SER A 248 -5.98 -8.12 -9.91
C SER A 248 -6.45 -6.67 -9.78
N VAL A 249 -5.54 -5.72 -9.97
CA VAL A 249 -5.80 -4.28 -9.99
C VAL A 249 -5.86 -3.80 -11.42
N SER A 250 -6.98 -3.18 -11.79
CA SER A 250 -7.13 -2.49 -13.07
C SER A 250 -6.61 -1.06 -12.96
N SER A 251 -5.72 -0.66 -13.87
CA SER A 251 -5.19 0.71 -13.95
C SER A 251 -5.71 1.44 -15.19
N VAL A 252 -6.11 2.70 -15.03
CA VAL A 252 -6.50 3.60 -16.12
C VAL A 252 -5.77 4.93 -15.94
N GLY A 253 -5.04 5.37 -16.97
CA GLY A 253 -4.17 6.55 -16.89
C GLY A 253 -2.72 6.17 -16.63
N THR A 254 -1.91 7.12 -16.18
CA THR A 254 -0.47 6.92 -15.91
C THR A 254 -0.11 7.69 -14.65
N ALA A 255 0.58 7.04 -13.71
CA ALA A 255 1.09 7.68 -12.51
C ALA A 255 2.02 8.85 -12.87
N SER A 256 2.07 9.87 -12.02
CA SER A 256 3.00 10.96 -12.21
C SER A 256 4.35 10.62 -11.62
N ASP A 257 5.38 10.64 -12.46
CA ASP A 257 6.78 10.57 -12.07
C ASP A 257 7.43 11.97 -11.95
N LYS A 258 6.67 13.05 -12.15
CA LYS A 258 7.20 14.43 -12.21
C LYS A 258 7.84 14.92 -10.91
N ALA A 259 7.61 14.23 -9.79
CA ALA A 259 8.30 14.50 -8.54
C ALA A 259 9.78 14.08 -8.59
N TYR A 260 10.14 13.20 -9.52
CA TYR A 260 11.45 12.59 -9.66
C TYR A 260 12.24 13.19 -10.84
N ILE A 261 13.53 12.90 -10.88
CA ILE A 261 14.47 13.41 -11.90
C ILE A 261 14.17 12.88 -13.32
N GLY A 262 13.47 11.75 -13.43
CA GLY A 262 13.20 11.06 -14.69
C GLY A 262 14.34 10.14 -15.13
N ALA A 263 14.00 9.09 -15.88
CA ALA A 263 14.94 8.07 -16.35
C ALA A 263 16.13 8.65 -17.15
N ASP A 264 15.90 9.62 -18.04
CA ASP A 264 16.98 10.24 -18.83
C ASP A 264 18.04 10.93 -17.96
N ALA A 265 17.60 11.56 -16.86
CA ALA A 265 18.50 12.21 -15.91
C ALA A 265 19.27 11.18 -15.09
N ALA A 266 18.62 10.09 -14.66
CA ALA A 266 19.27 8.97 -13.98
C ALA A 266 20.34 8.31 -14.85
N VAL A 267 20.02 8.00 -16.11
CA VAL A 267 21.00 7.47 -17.08
C VAL A 267 22.16 8.44 -17.28
N THR A 268 21.89 9.75 -17.36
CA THR A 268 22.94 10.75 -17.48
C THR A 268 23.84 10.78 -16.24
N ALA A 269 23.27 10.64 -15.03
CA ALA A 269 24.02 10.56 -13.78
C ALA A 269 24.93 9.32 -13.75
N ALA A 270 24.39 8.16 -14.08
CA ALA A 270 25.13 6.90 -14.17
C ALA A 270 26.29 6.98 -15.18
N LEU A 271 26.06 7.50 -16.39
CA LEU A 271 27.10 7.64 -17.40
C LEU A 271 28.20 8.63 -17.00
N ASN A 272 27.83 9.75 -16.37
CA ASN A 272 28.80 10.71 -15.87
C ASN A 272 29.67 10.10 -14.76
N HIS A 273 29.06 9.32 -13.86
CA HIS A 273 29.77 8.60 -12.80
C HIS A 273 30.74 7.56 -13.40
N ALA A 274 30.28 6.76 -14.36
CA ALA A 274 31.09 5.78 -15.07
C ALA A 274 32.19 6.39 -15.97
N GLY A 275 32.17 7.71 -16.21
CA GLY A 275 33.05 8.37 -17.18
C GLY A 275 32.79 7.95 -18.64
N LEU A 276 31.58 7.50 -18.95
CA LEU A 276 31.16 6.99 -20.25
C LEU A 276 30.24 7.98 -20.97
N SER A 277 30.07 7.78 -22.28
CA SER A 277 29.06 8.48 -23.08
C SER A 277 28.00 7.51 -23.58
N SER A 278 26.84 8.03 -23.99
CA SER A 278 25.75 7.19 -24.53
C SER A 278 26.15 6.42 -25.81
N SER A 279 27.26 6.78 -26.48
CA SER A 279 27.77 6.00 -27.62
C SER A 279 28.64 4.81 -27.22
N ASP A 280 29.04 4.71 -25.96
CA ASP A 280 29.92 3.66 -25.43
C ASP A 280 29.12 2.48 -24.85
N ILE A 281 27.80 2.62 -24.70
CA ILE A 281 26.95 1.65 -24.02
C ILE A 281 26.05 0.87 -24.98
N SER A 282 25.57 -0.28 -24.51
CA SER A 282 24.53 -1.09 -25.14
C SER A 282 23.66 -1.75 -24.07
N ALA A 283 22.55 -2.38 -24.47
CA ALA A 283 21.62 -3.06 -23.56
C ALA A 283 21.13 -2.20 -22.37
N LEU A 284 20.97 -0.89 -22.58
CA LEU A 284 20.45 0.01 -21.55
C LEU A 284 19.04 -0.40 -21.13
N LYS A 285 18.89 -0.63 -19.82
CA LYS A 285 17.63 -0.85 -19.12
C LYS A 285 17.54 0.19 -18.00
N THR A 286 16.35 0.72 -17.77
CA THR A 286 16.12 1.68 -16.68
C THR A 286 14.72 1.47 -16.13
N GLU A 287 14.64 1.18 -14.85
CA GLU A 287 13.40 0.90 -14.13
C GLU A 287 13.34 1.77 -12.87
N LEU A 288 12.13 2.17 -12.48
CA LEU A 288 11.93 2.87 -11.21
C LEU A 288 11.59 1.81 -10.16
N ASP A 289 12.34 1.82 -9.08
CA ASP A 289 12.24 0.89 -7.96
C ASP A 289 12.21 1.65 -6.62
N PHE A 290 12.17 0.91 -5.54
CA PHE A 290 12.15 1.39 -4.17
C PHE A 290 13.03 0.48 -3.31
N ASP A 291 14.18 1.02 -2.91
CA ASP A 291 15.15 0.31 -2.09
C ASP A 291 15.54 1.16 -0.88
N ASP A 292 15.82 0.50 0.24
CA ASP A 292 16.22 1.13 1.53
C ASP A 292 15.42 2.37 1.95
N GLY A 293 14.11 2.34 1.70
CA GLY A 293 13.21 3.42 2.10
C GLY A 293 13.21 4.62 1.16
N VAL A 294 13.89 4.55 0.01
CA VAL A 294 13.96 5.62 -0.99
C VAL A 294 13.57 5.12 -2.38
N MET A 295 12.91 5.98 -3.15
CA MET A 295 12.66 5.69 -4.57
C MET A 295 13.97 5.83 -5.34
N VAL A 296 14.29 4.83 -6.17
CA VAL A 296 15.52 4.78 -6.98
C VAL A 296 15.20 4.51 -8.44
N TYR A 297 16.08 4.96 -9.34
CA TYR A 297 16.13 4.46 -10.70
C TYR A 297 17.27 3.44 -10.77
N GLU A 298 16.91 2.18 -11.04
CA GLU A 298 17.85 1.12 -11.38
C GLU A 298 18.25 1.30 -12.84
N VAL A 299 19.54 1.53 -13.11
CA VAL A 299 20.09 1.74 -14.45
C VAL A 299 21.12 0.67 -14.75
N GLU A 300 20.81 -0.21 -15.69
CA GLU A 300 21.70 -1.29 -16.13
C GLU A 300 22.16 -1.03 -17.57
N PHE A 301 23.45 -1.22 -17.87
CA PHE A 301 23.97 -1.18 -19.24
C PHE A 301 25.28 -1.95 -19.42
N LEU A 302 25.58 -2.32 -20.66
CA LEU A 302 26.84 -2.97 -21.03
C LEU A 302 27.80 -1.99 -21.70
N SER A 303 29.07 -1.97 -21.26
CA SER A 303 30.14 -1.23 -21.94
C SER A 303 31.49 -1.92 -21.79
N GLY A 304 32.27 -1.99 -22.88
CA GLY A 304 33.65 -2.47 -22.82
C GLY A 304 33.86 -3.91 -22.35
N GLY A 305 32.82 -4.76 -22.39
CA GLY A 305 32.85 -6.14 -21.85
C GLY A 305 32.48 -6.22 -20.37
N TYR A 306 31.95 -5.15 -19.80
CA TYR A 306 31.43 -5.08 -18.44
C TYR A 306 29.94 -4.80 -18.45
N GLU A 307 29.27 -5.33 -17.45
CA GLU A 307 27.93 -4.94 -17.03
C GLU A 307 28.05 -3.91 -15.92
N TYR A 308 27.24 -2.86 -16.02
CA TYR A 308 27.15 -1.79 -15.05
C TYR A 308 25.72 -1.77 -14.51
N GLU A 309 25.61 -1.71 -13.19
CA GLU A 309 24.35 -1.56 -12.46
C GLU A 309 24.48 -0.33 -11.55
N TYR A 310 23.40 0.44 -11.44
CA TYR A 310 23.38 1.69 -10.69
C TYR A 310 22.03 1.90 -10.04
N ASP A 311 22.02 2.26 -8.75
CA ASP A 311 20.84 2.79 -8.08
C ASP A 311 21.00 4.28 -7.88
N ILE A 312 20.17 5.04 -8.60
CA ILE A 312 20.20 6.50 -8.59
C ILE A 312 19.01 6.99 -7.78
N ASN A 313 19.25 7.80 -6.74
CA ASN A 313 18.18 8.41 -5.96
C ASN A 313 17.22 9.18 -6.87
N ALA A 314 15.95 8.77 -6.91
CA ALA A 314 15.00 9.31 -7.88
C ALA A 314 14.65 10.78 -7.62
N LEU A 315 14.86 11.29 -6.40
CA LEU A 315 14.60 12.70 -6.05
C LEU A 315 15.81 13.60 -6.31
N THR A 316 17.01 13.14 -5.99
CA THR A 316 18.23 13.99 -6.01
C THR A 316 19.14 13.75 -7.20
N GLY A 317 19.13 12.54 -7.77
CA GLY A 317 20.10 12.11 -8.78
C GLY A 317 21.45 11.68 -8.23
N ASP A 318 21.57 11.55 -6.91
CA ASP A 318 22.79 11.02 -6.30
C ASP A 318 22.90 9.51 -6.58
N VAL A 319 24.11 9.05 -6.89
CA VAL A 319 24.44 7.62 -6.98
C VAL A 319 24.43 7.06 -5.55
N LEU A 320 23.59 6.06 -5.30
CA LEU A 320 23.51 5.34 -4.03
C LEU A 320 24.33 4.06 -4.10
N LYS A 321 24.13 3.30 -5.18
CA LYS A 321 24.88 2.09 -5.50
C LYS A 321 25.46 2.19 -6.90
N SER A 322 26.64 1.65 -7.11
CA SER A 322 27.14 1.34 -8.45
C SER A 322 27.98 0.09 -8.43
N GLU A 323 27.81 -0.76 -9.43
CA GLU A 323 28.51 -2.02 -9.55
C GLU A 323 28.97 -2.21 -11.00
N ARG A 324 30.18 -2.76 -11.16
CA ARG A 324 30.81 -3.01 -12.46
C ARG A 324 31.45 -4.39 -12.47
N GLU A 325 30.77 -5.32 -13.13
CA GLU A 325 31.20 -6.71 -13.26
C GLU A 325 31.55 -7.07 -14.71
N HIS A 326 32.34 -8.12 -14.90
CA HIS A 326 32.66 -8.59 -16.25
C HIS A 326 31.51 -9.40 -16.84
N ASP A 327 30.99 -8.99 -18.00
CA ASP A 327 29.91 -9.72 -18.71
C ASP A 327 30.43 -11.10 -19.16
N ASP A 328 29.91 -12.17 -18.57
CA ASP A 328 30.29 -13.56 -18.84
C ASP A 328 29.59 -14.15 -20.09
N GLY A 329 28.66 -13.41 -20.68
CA GLY A 329 27.90 -13.75 -21.88
C GLY A 329 28.70 -13.63 -23.18
N ASN A 330 29.86 -12.97 -23.14
CA ASN A 330 30.78 -12.86 -24.27
C ASN A 330 32.04 -13.68 -24.01
N VAL A 331 32.40 -14.57 -24.97
CA VAL A 331 33.54 -15.48 -24.87
C VAL A 331 34.75 -14.79 -24.25
N ARG A 332 35.12 -15.25 -23.04
CA ARG A 332 36.37 -14.95 -22.33
C ARG A 332 37.46 -14.61 -23.36
N PRO A 333 37.96 -13.37 -23.45
CA PRO A 333 39.16 -13.11 -24.23
C PRO A 333 40.19 -14.08 -23.69
N SER A 334 40.65 -15.00 -24.55
CA SER A 334 41.62 -16.00 -24.13
C SER A 334 42.82 -15.25 -23.57
N THR A 335 43.00 -15.36 -22.26
CA THR A 335 44.09 -14.73 -21.52
C THR A 335 45.37 -15.06 -22.27
N PRO A 336 46.19 -14.07 -22.67
CA PRO A 336 47.50 -14.38 -23.19
C PRO A 336 48.24 -15.11 -22.06
N SER A 337 48.49 -16.40 -22.26
CA SER A 337 49.38 -17.22 -21.44
C SER A 337 50.74 -16.52 -21.39
N GLY A 338 50.96 -15.68 -20.39
CA GLY A 338 52.16 -14.84 -20.32
C GLY A 338 52.18 -13.74 -19.26
N GLN A 339 51.16 -13.56 -18.41
CA GLN A 339 51.26 -12.66 -17.26
C GLN A 339 51.67 -13.43 -16.01
N THR A 340 52.90 -13.16 -15.58
CA THR A 340 53.43 -13.47 -14.27
C THR A 340 52.46 -12.98 -13.19
N THR A 341 52.09 -13.88 -12.27
CA THR A 341 51.51 -13.52 -10.99
C THR A 341 52.37 -12.43 -10.33
N PRO A 342 51.81 -11.27 -9.94
CA PRO A 342 52.57 -10.27 -9.22
C PRO A 342 53.14 -10.87 -7.94
N THR A 343 54.46 -10.86 -7.82
CA THR A 343 55.16 -11.09 -6.55
C THR A 343 54.82 -9.94 -5.61
N THR A 344 54.40 -10.27 -4.38
CA THR A 344 54.23 -9.35 -3.22
C THR A 344 55.05 -8.07 -3.34
N GLY A 345 54.36 -6.94 -3.56
CA GLY A 345 54.94 -5.61 -3.80
C GLY A 345 54.25 -4.73 -4.86
N GLU A 346 53.13 -5.16 -5.47
CA GLU A 346 52.39 -4.40 -6.52
C GLU A 346 50.91 -4.14 -6.18
N TYR A 347 50.46 -4.52 -4.99
CA TYR A 347 49.10 -4.22 -4.53
C TYR A 347 49.09 -2.91 -3.73
N LEU A 348 47.98 -2.18 -3.80
CA LEU A 348 47.66 -1.12 -2.85
C LEU A 348 47.71 -1.71 -1.43
N SER A 349 48.08 -0.89 -0.46
CA SER A 349 47.88 -1.17 0.96
C SER A 349 46.42 -1.00 1.35
N ALA A 350 46.00 -1.60 2.48
CA ALA A 350 44.68 -1.37 3.05
C ALA A 350 44.39 0.13 3.28
N GLU A 351 45.43 0.91 3.63
CA GLU A 351 45.31 2.35 3.86
C GLU A 351 45.09 3.15 2.56
N GLU A 352 45.76 2.77 1.48
CA GLU A 352 45.53 3.37 0.15
C GLU A 352 44.13 3.05 -0.37
N ALA A 353 43.65 1.81 -0.19
CA ALA A 353 42.30 1.41 -0.58
C ALA A 353 41.24 2.16 0.24
N LYS A 354 41.40 2.27 1.57
CA LYS A 354 40.55 3.09 2.45
C LYS A 354 40.49 4.55 2.00
N ALA A 355 41.63 5.14 1.62
CA ALA A 355 41.69 6.52 1.16
C ALA A 355 40.91 6.72 -0.15
N ILE A 356 40.97 5.76 -1.08
CA ILE A 356 40.18 5.77 -2.32
C ILE A 356 38.68 5.71 -2.00
N ALA A 357 38.25 4.79 -1.12
CA ALA A 357 36.84 4.67 -0.70
C ALA A 357 36.33 5.99 -0.07
N CYS A 358 37.10 6.56 0.87
CA CYS A 358 36.75 7.82 1.52
C CYS A 358 36.72 9.01 0.55
N GLU A 359 37.68 9.11 -0.38
CA GLU A 359 37.70 10.16 -1.40
C GLU A 359 36.51 10.03 -2.34
N HIS A 360 36.20 8.81 -2.80
CA HIS A 360 35.05 8.52 -3.64
C HIS A 360 33.73 8.88 -2.94
N ALA A 361 33.58 8.47 -1.67
CA ALA A 361 32.42 8.75 -0.83
C ALA A 361 32.31 10.24 -0.42
N SER A 362 33.35 11.06 -0.67
CA SER A 362 33.50 12.42 -0.12
C SER A 362 33.39 12.46 1.41
N VAL A 363 33.91 11.43 2.08
CA VAL A 363 33.92 11.25 3.52
C VAL A 363 35.33 11.52 4.08
N PRO A 364 35.47 12.23 5.21
CA PRO A 364 36.77 12.40 5.86
C PRO A 364 37.22 11.07 6.50
N ALA A 365 38.42 10.59 6.13
CA ALA A 365 38.96 9.30 6.59
C ALA A 365 39.16 9.21 8.11
N ASP A 366 39.26 10.34 8.83
CA ASP A 366 39.32 10.40 10.29
C ASP A 366 37.94 10.48 10.97
N GLY A 367 36.88 10.64 10.18
CA GLY A 367 35.49 10.70 10.65
C GLY A 367 34.76 9.36 10.60
N ILE A 368 35.30 8.36 9.90
CA ILE A 368 34.71 7.01 9.83
C ILE A 368 34.91 6.26 11.15
N TRP A 369 34.01 5.33 11.42
CA TRP A 369 34.07 4.42 12.57
C TRP A 369 33.49 3.07 12.15
N ASP A 370 33.77 2.03 12.94
CA ASP A 370 33.28 0.67 12.69
C ASP A 370 33.56 0.23 11.25
N TYR A 371 34.85 0.11 10.95
CA TYR A 371 35.30 -0.22 9.59
C TYR A 371 36.01 -1.57 9.55
N SER A 372 35.85 -2.27 8.44
CA SER A 372 36.65 -3.43 8.03
C SER A 372 37.25 -3.21 6.66
N ILE A 373 38.42 -3.79 6.43
CA ILE A 373 39.13 -3.76 5.15
C ILE A 373 39.72 -5.14 4.92
N ASP A 374 39.14 -5.86 3.98
CA ASP A 374 39.40 -7.26 3.74
C ASP A 374 40.05 -7.43 2.37
N PHE A 375 41.22 -8.08 2.33
CA PHE A 375 41.90 -8.37 1.08
C PHE A 375 41.54 -9.77 0.59
N GLU A 376 40.78 -9.81 -0.50
CA GLU A 376 40.31 -11.02 -1.14
C GLU A 376 41.15 -11.37 -2.37
N ARG A 377 41.38 -12.67 -2.58
CA ARG A 377 42.11 -13.19 -3.74
C ARG A 377 41.42 -14.41 -4.31
N ASP A 378 40.67 -14.22 -5.40
CA ASP A 378 40.04 -15.30 -6.15
C ASP A 378 40.41 -15.27 -7.65
N ASP A 379 40.74 -16.44 -8.20
CA ASP A 379 40.96 -16.82 -9.61
C ASP A 379 41.35 -15.73 -10.66
N GLY A 380 42.16 -14.74 -10.26
CA GLY A 380 42.74 -13.71 -11.13
C GLY A 380 42.37 -12.26 -10.77
N TRP A 381 41.48 -12.06 -9.79
CA TRP A 381 41.13 -10.76 -9.23
C TRP A 381 41.69 -10.63 -7.81
N SER A 382 42.12 -9.43 -7.46
CA SER A 382 42.53 -9.08 -6.10
C SER A 382 41.76 -7.81 -5.76
N VAL A 383 40.93 -7.89 -4.73
CA VAL A 383 39.95 -6.86 -4.39
C VAL A 383 40.09 -6.56 -2.89
N TYR A 384 39.92 -5.30 -2.55
CA TYR A 384 39.66 -4.87 -1.18
C TYR A 384 38.15 -4.70 -1.01
N GLU A 385 37.56 -5.47 -0.11
CA GLU A 385 36.21 -5.23 0.40
C GLU A 385 36.34 -4.30 1.61
N ILE A 386 35.69 -3.15 1.57
CA ILE A 386 35.80 -2.12 2.59
C ILE A 386 34.41 -1.73 3.04
N GLU A 387 34.14 -1.90 4.32
CA GLU A 387 32.91 -1.49 4.98
C GLU A 387 33.26 -0.39 6.00
N PHE A 388 32.49 0.69 6.08
CA PHE A 388 32.66 1.71 7.12
C PHE A 388 31.39 2.52 7.39
N LYS A 389 31.27 3.06 8.61
CA LYS A 389 30.13 3.92 9.00
C LYS A 389 30.50 5.38 9.08
N TYR A 390 29.60 6.24 8.58
CA TYR A 390 29.72 7.69 8.69
C TYR A 390 28.34 8.38 8.64
N ASN A 391 28.05 9.26 9.60
CA ASN A 391 26.83 10.08 9.65
C ASN A 391 25.49 9.31 9.52
N GLY A 392 25.42 8.09 10.04
CA GLY A 392 24.21 7.24 9.99
C GLY A 392 23.99 6.56 8.66
N TYR A 393 25.08 6.39 7.91
CA TYR A 393 25.15 5.57 6.72
C TYR A 393 26.26 4.54 6.89
N GLU A 394 26.00 3.36 6.34
CA GLU A 394 26.97 2.30 6.09
C GLU A 394 27.41 2.40 4.63
N TYR A 395 28.69 2.11 4.37
CA TYR A 395 29.31 2.27 3.07
C TYR A 395 30.12 1.02 2.77
N ASP A 396 29.80 0.38 1.65
CA ASP A 396 30.46 -0.85 1.21
C ASP A 396 31.15 -0.61 -0.11
N TYR A 397 32.38 -1.08 -0.26
CA TYR A 397 33.23 -0.80 -1.42
C TYR A 397 34.04 -2.02 -1.82
N ASP A 398 34.03 -2.32 -3.12
CA ASP A 398 34.98 -3.25 -3.73
C ASP A 398 35.97 -2.47 -4.56
N ILE A 399 37.25 -2.53 -4.21
CA ILE A 399 38.32 -1.80 -4.89
C ILE A 399 39.32 -2.77 -5.49
N ASN A 400 39.62 -2.61 -6.78
CA ASN A 400 40.67 -3.39 -7.42
C ASN A 400 42.01 -3.12 -6.75
N ALA A 401 42.60 -4.14 -6.12
CA ALA A 401 43.80 -4.00 -5.30
C ALA A 401 45.07 -3.66 -6.09
N ILE A 402 45.03 -3.66 -7.43
CA ILE A 402 46.16 -3.27 -8.29
C ILE A 402 45.94 -1.87 -8.87
N THR A 403 44.75 -1.60 -9.40
CA THR A 403 44.48 -0.35 -10.14
C THR A 403 43.90 0.75 -9.27
N GLY A 404 43.27 0.40 -8.15
CA GLY A 404 42.48 1.34 -7.33
C GLY A 404 41.13 1.70 -7.93
N ASP A 405 40.69 1.01 -9.00
CA ASP A 405 39.37 1.24 -9.55
C ASP A 405 38.30 0.76 -8.56
N VAL A 406 37.31 1.60 -8.29
CA VAL A 406 36.09 1.22 -7.56
C VAL A 406 35.25 0.34 -8.48
N LEU A 407 35.04 -0.91 -8.08
CA LEU A 407 34.25 -1.93 -8.78
C LEU A 407 32.82 -1.94 -8.28
N LYS A 408 32.64 -1.80 -6.97
CA LYS A 408 31.35 -1.68 -6.30
C LYS A 408 31.42 -0.54 -5.30
N ASN A 409 30.34 0.23 -5.20
CA ASN A 409 30.05 0.99 -3.99
C ASN A 409 28.57 0.87 -3.68
N ASP A 410 28.27 0.87 -2.39
CA ASP A 410 26.92 0.97 -1.86
C ASP A 410 26.89 1.99 -0.71
N ARG A 411 25.73 2.62 -0.49
CA ARG A 411 25.50 3.57 0.59
C ARG A 411 24.08 3.45 1.09
N GLU A 412 23.95 2.79 2.23
CA GLU A 412 22.68 2.50 2.88
C GLU A 412 22.50 3.34 4.15
N TYR A 413 21.26 3.74 4.45
CA TYR A 413 20.96 4.43 5.71
C TYR A 413 20.68 3.39 6.81
N ASP A 414 21.62 3.22 7.73
CA ASP A 414 21.50 2.28 8.85
C ASP A 414 20.95 2.95 10.14
N GLY A 415 20.85 4.29 10.13
CA GLY A 415 20.38 5.07 11.29
C GLY A 415 21.34 5.05 12.49
N SER A 416 22.57 4.57 12.30
CA SER A 416 23.60 4.58 13.32
C SER A 416 24.02 6.01 13.66
N SER A 417 24.49 6.22 14.89
CA SER A 417 25.01 7.52 15.31
C SER A 417 26.48 7.38 15.62
N ASN A 418 27.31 8.24 15.02
CA ASN A 418 28.75 8.23 15.30
C ASN A 418 28.98 8.35 16.82
N PRO A 419 29.59 7.34 17.46
CA PRO A 419 29.79 7.32 18.91
C PRO A 419 30.81 8.36 19.40
N SER A 420 31.66 8.89 18.50
CA SER A 420 32.58 10.00 18.79
C SER A 420 31.92 11.39 18.67
N GLY A 421 30.77 11.47 18.00
CA GLY A 421 29.79 12.56 18.00
C GLY A 421 30.28 13.99 17.72
N GLU A 422 30.00 14.50 16.51
CA GLU A 422 29.70 15.93 16.30
C GLU A 422 28.39 16.31 17.00
N GLN A 423 28.42 16.39 18.32
CA GLN A 423 27.72 17.45 19.03
C GLN A 423 28.77 18.44 19.48
N GLN A 424 28.55 19.72 19.22
CA GLN A 424 29.38 20.80 19.75
C GLN A 424 29.57 20.67 21.27
N GLY A 425 30.66 20.00 21.68
CA GLY A 425 31.02 19.80 23.09
C GLY A 425 31.52 18.39 23.43
N GLN A 426 32.78 18.09 23.06
CA GLN A 426 33.67 17.07 23.66
C GLN A 426 33.03 15.74 24.11
N SER A 427 33.14 14.70 23.28
CA SER A 427 33.45 13.36 23.79
C SER A 427 34.93 13.11 23.56
N GLY A 428 35.71 12.90 24.63
CA GLY A 428 37.17 12.75 24.59
C GLY A 428 37.63 11.36 24.16
N LEU A 429 36.88 10.70 23.26
CA LEU A 429 37.21 9.38 22.74
C LEU A 429 38.21 9.52 21.59
N LEU A 430 39.09 8.54 21.49
CA LEU A 430 39.96 8.33 20.34
C LEU A 430 39.11 8.03 19.11
N SER A 431 39.63 8.34 17.92
CA SER A 431 39.08 7.80 16.68
C SER A 431 39.55 6.37 16.43
N ALA A 432 38.85 5.65 15.54
CA ALA A 432 39.25 4.32 15.11
C ALA A 432 40.65 4.33 14.45
N GLU A 433 40.97 5.41 13.73
CA GLU A 433 42.31 5.62 13.16
C GLU A 433 43.37 5.82 14.24
N GLU A 434 43.10 6.62 15.28
CA GLU A 434 44.04 6.79 16.39
C GLU A 434 44.30 5.48 17.14
N ALA A 435 43.27 4.65 17.35
CA ALA A 435 43.39 3.32 17.95
C ALA A 435 44.24 2.37 17.07
N LYS A 436 43.98 2.31 15.75
CA LYS A 436 44.80 1.54 14.80
C LYS A 436 46.26 1.97 14.82
N GLN A 437 46.54 3.27 14.78
CA GLN A 437 47.91 3.77 14.84
C GLN A 437 48.63 3.39 16.14
N LEU A 438 47.93 3.37 17.29
CA LEU A 438 48.49 2.87 18.54
C LEU A 438 48.84 1.37 18.47
N ALA A 439 47.96 0.56 17.87
CA ALA A 439 48.18 -0.88 17.67
C ALA A 439 49.39 -1.16 16.75
N LEU A 440 49.47 -0.49 15.59
CA LEU A 440 50.58 -0.62 14.64
C LEU A 440 51.92 -0.21 15.25
N ASN A 441 51.95 0.92 15.95
CA ASN A 441 53.16 1.39 16.64
C ASN A 441 53.62 0.41 17.74
N HIS A 442 52.68 -0.20 18.46
CA HIS A 442 52.98 -1.22 19.47
C HIS A 442 53.51 -2.51 18.84
N ALA A 443 52.92 -2.96 17.73
CA ALA A 443 53.36 -4.14 16.99
C ALA A 443 54.70 -3.93 16.24
N GLY A 444 55.05 -2.68 15.95
CA GLY A 444 56.20 -2.33 15.12
C GLY A 444 55.99 -2.67 13.64
N VAL A 445 54.74 -2.62 13.19
CA VAL A 445 54.31 -2.91 11.81
C VAL A 445 54.08 -1.59 11.07
N SER A 446 54.56 -1.48 9.82
CA SER A 446 54.28 -0.33 8.96
C SER A 446 52.85 -0.43 8.41
N ALA A 447 52.12 0.67 8.34
CA ALA A 447 50.79 0.70 7.72
C ALA A 447 50.83 0.22 6.25
N ASP A 448 51.92 0.52 5.53
CA ASP A 448 52.15 0.10 4.15
C ASP A 448 52.23 -1.44 3.98
N ASP A 449 52.51 -2.18 5.05
CA ASP A 449 52.63 -3.65 5.04
C ASP A 449 51.31 -4.35 5.43
N VAL A 450 50.25 -3.59 5.72
CA VAL A 450 48.96 -4.11 6.19
C VAL A 450 48.04 -4.40 5.00
N LEU A 451 47.52 -5.62 4.95
CA LEU A 451 46.60 -6.09 3.90
C LEU A 451 45.17 -6.32 4.41
N PHE A 452 44.99 -6.51 5.72
CA PHE A 452 43.68 -6.59 6.36
C PHE A 452 43.70 -5.69 7.57
N SER A 453 42.66 -4.90 7.79
CA SER A 453 42.51 -4.16 9.05
C SER A 453 41.07 -3.82 9.37
N GLN A 454 40.71 -4.02 10.63
CA GLN A 454 39.41 -3.73 11.20
C GLN A 454 39.57 -2.89 12.47
N ALA A 455 38.64 -1.98 12.74
CA ALA A 455 38.57 -1.25 13.99
C ALA A 455 37.11 -0.97 14.39
N GLU A 456 36.62 -1.76 15.34
CA GLU A 456 35.25 -1.67 15.86
C GLU A 456 35.24 -1.00 17.23
N LEU A 457 34.17 -0.25 17.52
CA LEU A 457 33.96 0.33 18.84
C LEU A 457 32.96 -0.53 19.61
N ASP A 458 33.40 -1.14 20.70
CA ASP A 458 32.56 -1.96 21.56
C ASP A 458 32.44 -1.38 22.99
N TYR A 459 31.49 -1.92 23.75
CA TYR A 459 31.24 -1.61 25.14
C TYR A 459 31.39 -2.86 26.00
N ASP A 460 32.60 -3.05 26.54
CA ASP A 460 32.93 -4.17 27.44
C ASP A 460 33.04 -3.72 28.90
N ASP A 461 32.40 -4.47 29.81
CA ASP A 461 32.50 -4.32 31.27
C ASP A 461 32.37 -2.88 31.82
N GLY A 462 31.54 -2.06 31.17
CA GLY A 462 31.28 -0.68 31.59
C GLY A 462 32.25 0.36 31.02
N ARG A 463 33.06 -0.02 30.03
CA ARG A 463 34.08 0.80 29.38
C ARG A 463 33.93 0.70 27.86
N THR A 464 34.10 1.82 27.18
CA THR A 464 34.20 1.84 25.72
C THR A 464 35.62 1.43 25.29
N VAL A 465 35.72 0.45 24.41
CA VAL A 465 36.98 -0.11 23.92
C VAL A 465 36.97 -0.19 22.39
N TYR A 466 38.12 0.00 21.77
CA TYR A 466 38.34 -0.35 20.37
C TYR A 466 38.90 -1.76 20.28
N GLU A 467 38.23 -2.61 19.50
CA GLU A 467 38.78 -3.88 19.03
C GLU A 467 39.44 -3.61 17.67
N VAL A 468 40.76 -3.79 17.62
CA VAL A 468 41.56 -3.56 16.40
C VAL A 468 42.20 -4.86 15.99
N GLU A 469 41.89 -5.31 14.79
CA GLU A 469 42.51 -6.48 14.15
C GLU A 469 43.28 -6.02 12.90
N PHE A 470 44.46 -6.59 12.65
CA PHE A 470 45.13 -6.42 11.36
C PHE A 470 46.04 -7.60 11.01
N ARG A 471 46.23 -7.84 9.70
CA ARG A 471 47.18 -8.86 9.19
C ARG A 471 48.37 -8.23 8.49
N ALA A 472 49.57 -8.65 8.91
CA ALA A 472 50.83 -8.21 8.31
C ALA A 472 51.92 -9.27 8.44
N GLY A 473 52.64 -9.52 7.35
CA GLY A 473 53.80 -10.42 7.34
C GLY A 473 53.50 -11.89 7.71
N GLY A 474 52.27 -12.36 7.46
CA GLY A 474 51.81 -13.72 7.79
C GLY A 474 51.47 -13.93 9.28
N TYR A 475 51.07 -12.86 9.96
CA TYR A 475 50.56 -12.88 11.33
C TYR A 475 49.29 -12.04 11.40
N GLU A 476 48.37 -12.48 12.24
CA GLU A 476 47.20 -11.74 12.71
C GLU A 476 47.52 -11.11 14.06
N TYR A 477 47.01 -9.90 14.29
CA TYR A 477 47.24 -9.12 15.49
C TYR A 477 45.92 -8.58 16.02
N ASP A 478 45.58 -8.93 17.25
CA ASP A 478 44.34 -8.50 17.90
C ASP A 478 44.65 -7.60 19.09
N TYR A 479 43.95 -6.48 19.18
CA TYR A 479 44.14 -5.48 20.22
C TYR A 479 42.80 -5.04 20.81
N GLU A 480 42.75 -4.93 22.13
CA GLU A 480 41.70 -4.17 22.82
C GLU A 480 42.35 -2.89 23.37
N ILE A 481 41.82 -1.73 22.99
CA ILE A 481 42.37 -0.42 23.35
C ILE A 481 41.28 0.40 24.04
N ASP A 482 41.59 0.93 25.22
CA ASP A 482 40.68 1.83 25.95
C ASP A 482 40.40 3.09 25.12
N ALA A 483 39.14 3.29 24.72
CA ALA A 483 38.78 4.35 23.77
C ALA A 483 38.91 5.76 24.36
N GLU A 484 38.91 5.93 25.69
CA GLU A 484 39.09 7.25 26.34
C GLU A 484 40.57 7.60 26.54
N THR A 485 41.43 6.60 26.76
CA THR A 485 42.81 6.82 27.23
C THR A 485 43.89 6.35 26.27
N GLY A 486 43.55 5.51 25.28
CA GLY A 486 44.51 4.88 24.36
C GLY A 486 45.36 3.80 25.00
N LYS A 487 44.99 3.34 26.19
CA LYS A 487 45.71 2.29 26.87
C LYS A 487 45.40 0.95 26.21
N ILE A 488 46.45 0.27 25.73
CA ILE A 488 46.36 -1.13 25.29
C ILE A 488 45.99 -2.00 26.50
N LEU A 489 44.81 -2.63 26.43
CA LEU A 489 44.25 -3.52 27.43
C LEU A 489 44.62 -4.98 27.14
N LYS A 490 44.58 -5.36 25.87
CA LYS A 490 44.93 -6.69 25.36
C LYS A 490 45.75 -6.56 24.07
N SER A 491 46.67 -7.49 23.85
CA SER A 491 47.41 -7.62 22.58
C SER A 491 47.76 -9.09 22.34
N GLU A 492 47.27 -9.66 21.25
CA GLU A 492 47.55 -11.02 20.80
C GLU A 492 48.25 -10.99 19.44
N ARG A 493 49.00 -12.06 19.14
CA ARG A 493 49.66 -12.22 17.84
C ARG A 493 49.69 -13.69 17.49
N GLU A 494 48.94 -14.04 16.47
CA GLU A 494 48.81 -15.41 15.98
C GLU A 494 49.39 -15.53 14.58
N ARG A 495 49.71 -16.77 14.19
CA ARG A 495 50.20 -17.02 12.83
C ARG A 495 48.99 -17.35 11.97
N ASP A 496 48.77 -16.51 10.98
CA ASP A 496 47.76 -16.63 9.91
C ASP A 496 47.96 -17.93 9.10
#